data_AF-A0A7S3BT21-F1
#
_entry.id   AF-A0A7S3BT21-F1
#
_cell.length_a   1.000
_cell.length_b   1.000
_cell.length_c   1.000
_cell.angle_alpha   90.00
_cell.angle_beta   90.00
_cell.angle_gamma   90.00
#
_symmetry.space_group_name_H-M   'P 1'
#
loop_
_entity.id
_entity.type
_entity.pdbx_description
1 polymer ?
#
loop_
_entity_poly.entity_id
_entity_poly.type
_entity_poly.pdbx_seq_one_letter_code
_entity_poly.pdbx_strand_id
1 'polypeptide(L)'
;FGGGRTPLKLYRFRASAHKSVDACLHPCLPWVALCDQGDEVVLWDYERKETLYHLQASGVSEEWVVGSALQAAAESVPGYAGARQDQAAVPRLAGKVGSVRCVRLFDEDVHSWRQWEGRRYSRAAPRDESQVGGPGPGQARQAVARQWLAVVWEAKAAFVELATGQARQLWRADLDGKPQMTCVEMMNVHGHTVALVGCADGAARVIALPSFRPVSKLAGGHRGSILCMLPLPDARLLTGGADGSLALWDLSMMLARPGADA
;
A
#
# COMPACT_ATOMS: atom_id res chain seq x y z
N PHE A 1 -7.66 -5.49 -45.88
CA PHE A 1 -7.14 -5.47 -44.51
C PHE A 1 -8.17 -6.10 -43.56
N GLY A 2 -8.29 -7.43 -43.60
CA GLY A 2 -9.17 -8.21 -42.72
C GLY A 2 -8.36 -8.78 -41.56
N GLY A 3 -8.25 -8.01 -40.48
CA GLY A 3 -7.66 -8.48 -39.23
C GLY A 3 -8.76 -8.58 -38.19
N GLY A 4 -9.38 -9.77 -38.06
CA GLY A 4 -10.35 -10.04 -37.02
C GLY A 4 -9.69 -9.87 -35.65
N ARG A 5 -9.96 -8.75 -34.98
CA ARG A 5 -9.58 -8.57 -33.58
C ARG A 5 -10.42 -9.55 -32.77
N THR A 6 -9.79 -10.59 -32.24
CA THR A 6 -10.41 -11.48 -31.27
C THR A 6 -10.91 -10.62 -30.11
N PRO A 7 -12.21 -10.65 -29.78
CA PRO A 7 -12.73 -9.85 -28.68
C PRO A 7 -12.07 -10.30 -27.37
N LEU A 8 -11.87 -9.35 -26.46
CA LEU A 8 -11.33 -9.65 -25.12
C LEU A 8 -12.21 -10.70 -24.45
N LYS A 9 -11.59 -11.78 -23.97
CA LYS A 9 -12.29 -12.87 -23.27
C LYS A 9 -12.38 -12.53 -21.78
N LEU A 10 -13.59 -12.59 -21.23
CA LEU A 10 -13.79 -12.54 -19.78
C LEU A 10 -12.99 -13.68 -19.12
N TYR A 11 -11.97 -13.34 -18.33
CA TYR A 11 -11.11 -14.32 -17.69
C TYR A 11 -11.68 -14.80 -16.36
N ARG A 12 -12.00 -13.87 -15.46
CA ARG A 12 -12.52 -14.13 -14.10
C ARG A 12 -13.50 -13.03 -13.70
N PHE A 13 -14.44 -13.39 -12.83
CA PHE A 13 -15.50 -12.49 -12.38
C PHE A 13 -15.83 -12.76 -10.91
N ARG A 14 -15.96 -11.69 -10.13
CA ARG A 14 -16.54 -11.67 -8.79
C ARG A 14 -17.51 -10.50 -8.74
N ALA A 15 -18.75 -10.76 -8.33
CA ALA A 15 -19.72 -9.69 -8.06
C ALA A 15 -19.46 -9.07 -6.69
N SER A 16 -19.75 -7.77 -6.56
CA SER A 16 -19.86 -7.08 -5.26
C SER A 16 -21.32 -6.60 -5.12
N ALA A 17 -21.77 -6.45 -3.88
CA ALA A 17 -23.13 -6.03 -3.57
C ALA A 17 -23.39 -4.55 -3.95
N HIS A 18 -22.33 -3.74 -3.97
CA HIS A 18 -22.40 -2.31 -4.24
C HIS A 18 -21.45 -1.92 -5.40
N LYS A 19 -21.49 -0.64 -5.79
CA LYS A 19 -20.58 -0.14 -6.82
C LYS A 19 -19.14 -0.19 -6.29
N SER A 20 -18.24 -0.83 -7.03
CA SER A 20 -16.81 -0.83 -6.71
C SER A 20 -16.25 0.59 -6.74
N VAL A 21 -15.52 0.93 -5.68
CA VAL A 21 -14.89 2.24 -5.48
C VAL A 21 -13.45 2.22 -5.98
N ASP A 22 -12.69 1.20 -5.58
CA ASP A 22 -11.28 1.05 -5.93
C ASP A 22 -10.88 -0.43 -6.00
N ALA A 23 -9.79 -0.70 -6.72
CA ALA A 23 -9.24 -2.03 -6.89
C ALA A 23 -7.72 -1.97 -7.10
N CYS A 24 -6.99 -2.92 -6.53
CA CYS A 24 -5.54 -3.00 -6.66
C CYS A 24 -5.11 -4.46 -6.84
N LEU A 25 -4.26 -4.73 -7.83
CA LEU A 25 -3.68 -6.05 -8.03
C LEU A 25 -2.45 -6.23 -7.13
N HIS A 26 -2.27 -7.44 -6.60
CA HIS A 26 -1.00 -7.81 -6.01
C HIS A 26 0.07 -7.83 -7.11
N PRO A 27 1.28 -7.32 -6.85
CA PRO A 27 2.31 -7.22 -7.88
C PRO A 27 2.77 -8.56 -8.48
N CYS A 28 2.70 -9.65 -7.70
CA CYS A 28 3.24 -10.96 -8.09
C CYS A 28 2.30 -12.14 -7.86
N LEU A 29 1.19 -11.95 -7.15
CA LEU A 29 0.27 -13.02 -6.76
C LEU A 29 -1.05 -12.81 -7.49
N PRO A 30 -1.86 -13.87 -7.73
CA PRO A 30 -3.12 -13.76 -8.44
C PRO A 30 -4.24 -13.17 -7.56
N TRP A 31 -3.92 -12.11 -6.83
CA TRP A 31 -4.79 -11.49 -5.85
C TRP A 31 -5.21 -10.11 -6.29
N VAL A 32 -6.44 -9.74 -5.96
CA VAL A 32 -6.96 -8.39 -6.13
C VAL A 32 -7.59 -7.95 -4.82
N ALA A 33 -7.17 -6.79 -4.32
CA ALA A 33 -7.87 -6.06 -3.29
C ALA A 33 -8.95 -5.19 -3.93
N LEU A 34 -10.15 -5.19 -3.37
CA LEU A 34 -11.33 -4.50 -3.89
C LEU A 34 -12.02 -3.80 -2.73
N CYS A 35 -12.61 -2.63 -2.99
CA CYS A 35 -13.57 -2.04 -2.07
C CYS A 35 -14.79 -1.45 -2.79
N ASP A 36 -15.90 -1.31 -2.08
CA ASP A 36 -17.16 -0.83 -2.64
C ASP A 36 -17.86 0.24 -1.79
N GLN A 37 -18.98 0.79 -2.30
CA GLN A 37 -19.76 1.84 -1.61
C GLN A 37 -20.50 1.36 -0.35
N GLY A 38 -20.58 0.04 -0.10
CA GLY A 38 -21.08 -0.53 1.15
C GLY A 38 -20.01 -0.67 2.23
N ASP A 39 -18.82 -0.11 1.97
CA ASP A 39 -17.62 -0.20 2.79
C ASP A 39 -17.08 -1.62 2.97
N GLU A 40 -17.45 -2.53 2.05
CA GLU A 40 -16.91 -3.88 1.95
C GLU A 40 -15.50 -3.78 1.37
N VAL A 41 -14.54 -4.47 1.99
CA VAL A 41 -13.17 -4.59 1.52
C VAL A 41 -12.80 -6.06 1.43
N VAL A 42 -12.33 -6.49 0.27
CA VAL A 42 -12.02 -7.89 0.01
C VAL A 42 -10.68 -8.07 -0.70
N LEU A 43 -9.89 -9.01 -0.20
CA LEU A 43 -8.77 -9.61 -0.94
C LEU A 43 -9.25 -10.92 -1.55
N TRP A 44 -9.17 -11.03 -2.87
CA TRP A 44 -9.67 -12.17 -3.62
C TRP A 44 -8.57 -12.80 -4.47
N ASP A 45 -8.35 -14.10 -4.31
CA ASP A 45 -7.55 -14.90 -5.23
C ASP A 45 -8.40 -15.25 -6.44
N TYR A 46 -8.13 -14.62 -7.58
CA TYR A 46 -8.95 -14.81 -8.78
C TYR A 46 -8.64 -16.12 -9.52
N GLU A 47 -7.51 -16.77 -9.22
CA GLU A 47 -7.17 -18.08 -9.79
C GLU A 47 -7.91 -19.19 -9.05
N ARG A 48 -7.84 -19.18 -7.72
CA ARG A 48 -8.56 -20.12 -6.84
C ARG A 48 -10.04 -19.78 -6.68
N LYS A 49 -10.42 -18.54 -7.00
CA LYS A 49 -11.76 -17.95 -6.78
C LYS A 49 -12.15 -17.91 -5.30
N GLU A 50 -11.16 -17.72 -4.44
CA GLU A 50 -11.32 -17.74 -2.99
C GLU A 50 -11.16 -16.33 -2.42
N THR A 51 -12.01 -15.96 -1.46
CA THR A 51 -11.82 -14.76 -0.67
C THR A 51 -10.75 -15.04 0.39
N LEU A 52 -9.62 -14.34 0.30
CA LEU A 52 -8.50 -14.47 1.22
C LEU A 52 -8.64 -13.56 2.44
N TYR A 53 -9.30 -12.41 2.29
CA TYR A 53 -9.53 -11.46 3.36
C TYR A 53 -10.83 -10.73 3.12
N HIS A 54 -11.60 -10.48 4.17
CA HIS A 54 -12.83 -9.72 4.12
C HIS A 54 -12.92 -8.81 5.35
N LEU A 55 -13.22 -7.53 5.12
CA LEU A 55 -13.36 -6.52 6.15
C LEU A 55 -14.57 -5.65 5.86
N GLN A 56 -15.40 -5.43 6.87
CA GLN A 56 -16.56 -4.55 6.80
C GLN A 56 -16.39 -3.38 7.78
N ALA A 57 -16.53 -2.15 7.29
CA ALA A 57 -16.18 -0.96 8.08
C ALA A 57 -17.18 -0.57 9.18
N SER A 58 -18.40 -1.14 9.16
CA SER A 58 -19.54 -0.74 9.99
C SER A 58 -19.44 -1.08 11.49
N GLY A 59 -18.29 -1.60 11.95
CA GLY A 59 -18.00 -1.82 13.38
C GLY A 59 -18.66 -3.06 13.99
N VAL A 60 -19.36 -3.87 13.19
CA VAL A 60 -19.93 -5.15 13.62
C VAL A 60 -19.24 -6.26 12.83
N SER A 61 -18.45 -7.06 13.56
CA SER A 61 -17.59 -8.16 13.10
C SER A 61 -16.34 -7.75 12.28
N GLU A 62 -15.23 -7.56 13.00
CA GLU A 62 -13.90 -7.95 12.48
C GLU A 62 -13.83 -9.49 12.49
N GLU A 63 -14.72 -10.17 11.76
CA GLU A 63 -14.58 -11.61 11.57
C GLU A 63 -13.43 -11.82 10.59
N TRP A 64 -12.29 -12.21 11.16
CA TRP A 64 -11.13 -12.66 10.42
C TRP A 64 -11.48 -13.99 9.74
N VAL A 65 -12.26 -13.93 8.67
CA VAL A 65 -12.47 -15.08 7.80
C VAL A 65 -11.15 -15.24 7.05
N VAL A 66 -10.50 -16.37 7.30
CA VAL A 66 -9.30 -16.86 6.59
C VAL A 66 -7.97 -16.46 7.22
N GLY A 67 -7.78 -16.87 8.47
CA GLY A 67 -6.43 -17.11 8.96
C GLY A 67 -5.72 -18.26 8.27
N SER A 68 -6.43 -19.34 7.97
CA SER A 68 -5.78 -20.55 7.45
C SER A 68 -5.35 -20.46 5.98
N ALA A 69 -6.06 -19.76 5.08
CA ALA A 69 -5.67 -19.71 3.67
C ALA A 69 -4.69 -18.57 3.33
N LEU A 70 -4.75 -17.42 4.02
CA LEU A 70 -3.67 -16.42 3.99
C LEU A 70 -2.39 -17.02 4.57
N GLN A 71 -2.50 -17.73 5.70
CA GLN A 71 -1.39 -18.46 6.30
C GLN A 71 -0.87 -19.57 5.37
N ALA A 72 -1.73 -20.41 4.79
CA ALA A 72 -1.29 -21.46 3.87
C ALA A 72 -0.67 -20.88 2.58
N ALA A 73 -1.15 -19.72 2.12
CA ALA A 73 -0.52 -19.01 1.02
C ALA A 73 0.83 -18.40 1.42
N ALA A 74 0.95 -17.82 2.62
CA ALA A 74 2.22 -17.32 3.17
C ALA A 74 3.22 -18.45 3.43
N GLU A 75 2.77 -19.60 3.94
CA GLU A 75 3.56 -20.82 4.17
C GLU A 75 4.01 -21.48 2.85
N SER A 76 3.28 -21.24 1.76
CA SER A 76 3.71 -21.68 0.41
C SER A 76 4.83 -20.82 -0.18
N VAL A 77 5.16 -19.68 0.44
CA VAL A 77 6.31 -18.84 0.05
C VAL A 77 7.59 -19.43 0.68
N PRO A 78 8.61 -19.80 -0.11
CA PRO A 78 9.86 -20.35 0.43
C PRO A 78 10.53 -19.40 1.42
N GLY A 79 10.78 -19.86 2.64
CA GLY A 79 11.46 -19.09 3.69
C GLY A 79 10.55 -18.46 4.75
N TYR A 80 9.24 -18.71 4.73
CA TYR A 80 8.32 -18.29 5.79
C TYR A 80 8.63 -19.01 7.12
N ALA A 81 8.97 -18.24 8.16
CA ALA A 81 9.16 -18.71 9.53
C ALA A 81 8.26 -17.91 10.50
N GLY A 82 6.95 -18.02 10.36
CA GLY A 82 5.99 -17.38 11.25
C GLY A 82 5.69 -18.24 12.47
N ALA A 83 6.03 -17.74 13.67
CA ALA A 83 5.56 -18.31 14.92
C ALA A 83 4.10 -17.93 15.17
N ARG A 84 3.30 -18.90 15.62
CA ARG A 84 1.92 -18.73 16.07
C ARG A 84 1.88 -17.69 17.20
N GLN A 85 1.43 -16.47 16.93
CA GLN A 85 1.26 -15.44 17.95
C GLN A 85 -0.22 -15.21 18.24
N ASP A 86 -0.54 -15.25 19.52
CA ASP A 86 -1.89 -14.98 20.03
C ASP A 86 -2.35 -13.59 19.58
N GLN A 87 -3.58 -13.55 19.08
CA GLN A 87 -4.23 -12.36 18.57
C GLN A 87 -4.30 -11.28 19.66
N ALA A 88 -3.38 -10.31 19.61
CA ALA A 88 -3.54 -9.10 20.39
C ALA A 88 -4.80 -8.39 19.88
N ALA A 89 -5.81 -8.24 20.75
CA ALA A 89 -7.04 -7.54 20.43
C ALA A 89 -6.70 -6.14 19.93
N VAL A 90 -7.00 -5.86 18.66
CA VAL A 90 -6.92 -4.49 18.12
C VAL A 90 -7.92 -3.66 18.92
N PRO A 91 -7.49 -2.58 19.60
CA PRO A 91 -8.40 -1.80 20.42
C PRO A 91 -9.53 -1.25 19.54
N ARG A 92 -10.76 -1.70 19.80
CA ARG A 92 -11.97 -1.15 19.18
C ARG A 92 -12.13 0.29 19.65
N LEU A 93 -11.66 1.24 18.85
CA LEU A 93 -11.96 2.64 19.04
C LEU A 93 -13.26 2.96 18.28
N ALA A 94 -14.34 3.11 19.04
CA ALA A 94 -15.64 3.51 18.55
C ALA A 94 -15.55 4.86 17.79
N GLY A 95 -16.14 4.94 16.59
CA GLY A 95 -16.20 6.17 15.81
C GLY A 95 -16.78 5.94 14.42
N LYS A 96 -17.45 6.94 13.85
CA LYS A 96 -17.89 6.91 12.44
C LYS A 96 -16.64 6.99 11.55
N VAL A 97 -16.31 5.87 10.92
CA VAL A 97 -15.14 5.73 10.03
C VAL A 97 -15.32 6.46 8.69
N GLY A 98 -16.58 6.65 8.27
CA GLY A 98 -16.94 7.19 6.96
C GLY A 98 -16.72 6.16 5.86
N SER A 99 -16.93 6.58 4.61
CA SER A 99 -16.87 5.67 3.47
C SER A 99 -15.45 5.26 3.11
N VAL A 100 -15.28 4.03 2.63
CA VAL A 100 -14.01 3.57 2.06
C VAL A 100 -13.71 4.34 0.78
N ARG A 101 -12.44 4.67 0.58
CA ARG A 101 -11.96 5.51 -0.52
C ARG A 101 -10.91 4.83 -1.39
N CYS A 102 -10.04 4.02 -0.79
CA CYS A 102 -8.86 3.50 -1.46
C CYS A 102 -8.35 2.21 -0.83
N VAL A 103 -7.86 1.27 -1.65
CA VAL A 103 -7.17 0.05 -1.21
C VAL A 103 -5.86 -0.14 -1.97
N ARG A 104 -4.78 -0.54 -1.27
CA ARG A 104 -3.47 -0.81 -1.89
C ARG A 104 -2.83 -2.07 -1.32
N LEU A 105 -2.23 -2.84 -2.21
CA LEU A 105 -1.33 -3.93 -1.87
C LEU A 105 0.11 -3.46 -2.05
N PHE A 106 0.94 -3.72 -1.05
CA PHE A 106 2.34 -3.38 -1.06
C PHE A 106 3.17 -4.60 -0.72
N ASP A 107 4.03 -5.00 -1.66
CA ASP A 107 5.03 -6.05 -1.47
C ASP A 107 6.41 -5.38 -1.42
N GLU A 108 7.04 -5.43 -0.24
CA GLU A 108 8.29 -4.71 0.03
C GLU A 108 9.44 -5.14 -0.90
N ASP A 109 9.49 -6.42 -1.28
CA ASP A 109 10.53 -6.97 -2.14
C ASP A 109 10.34 -6.47 -3.57
N VAL A 110 9.12 -6.59 -4.11
CA VAL A 110 8.84 -6.10 -5.47
C VAL A 110 9.11 -4.60 -5.57
N HIS A 111 8.70 -3.83 -4.56
CA HIS A 111 8.97 -2.40 -4.55
C HIS A 111 10.47 -2.09 -4.53
N SER A 112 11.24 -2.83 -3.73
CA SER A 112 12.70 -2.68 -3.67
C SER A 112 13.35 -3.01 -5.02
N TRP A 113 12.91 -4.08 -5.68
CA TRP A 113 13.35 -4.45 -7.03
C TRP A 113 13.03 -3.38 -8.07
N ARG A 114 11.78 -2.88 -8.13
CA ARG A 114 11.37 -1.82 -9.07
C ARG A 114 12.18 -0.54 -8.87
N GLN A 115 12.50 -0.18 -7.62
CA GLN A 115 13.33 0.98 -7.34
C GLN A 115 14.79 0.77 -7.78
N TRP A 116 15.35 -0.42 -7.56
CA TRP A 116 16.69 -0.76 -8.04
C TRP A 116 16.76 -0.71 -9.56
N GLU A 117 15.78 -1.28 -10.26
CA GLU A 117 15.70 -1.26 -11.72
C GLU A 117 15.52 0.16 -12.26
N GLY A 118 14.61 0.95 -11.68
CA GLY A 118 14.37 2.34 -12.07
C GLY A 118 15.62 3.22 -11.98
N ARG A 119 16.47 3.01 -10.96
CA ARG A 119 17.79 3.67 -10.84
C ARG A 119 18.73 3.34 -12.00
N ARG A 120 18.62 2.15 -12.55
CA ARG A 120 19.46 1.67 -13.67
C ARG A 120 19.08 2.36 -14.98
N TYR A 121 17.78 2.61 -15.19
CA TYR A 121 17.29 3.24 -16.42
C TYR A 121 17.23 4.77 -16.37
N SER A 122 17.08 5.39 -15.19
CA SER A 122 17.09 6.86 -15.06
C SER A 122 18.48 7.48 -15.25
N ARG A 123 19.56 6.68 -15.24
CA ARG A 123 20.95 7.11 -15.44
C ARG A 123 21.55 6.52 -16.72
N ALA A 124 21.45 7.27 -17.81
CA ALA A 124 22.20 7.03 -19.05
C ALA A 124 23.70 7.40 -18.93
N ALA A 125 24.41 6.92 -17.90
CA ALA A 125 25.87 7.05 -17.85
C ALA A 125 26.50 5.80 -17.23
N PRO A 126 27.52 5.20 -17.88
CA PRO A 126 28.22 4.05 -17.32
C PRO A 126 29.04 4.56 -16.13
N ARG A 127 28.65 4.17 -14.92
CA ARG A 127 29.56 4.19 -13.78
C ARG A 127 29.83 2.76 -13.35
N ASP A 128 31.08 2.55 -13.00
CA ASP A 128 31.67 1.34 -12.49
C ASP A 128 30.74 0.66 -11.47
N GLU A 129 30.37 -0.59 -11.77
CA GLU A 129 29.42 -1.40 -11.00
C GLU A 129 29.87 -1.56 -9.53
N SER A 130 31.15 -1.31 -9.25
CA SER A 130 31.79 -1.34 -7.93
C SER A 130 31.31 -0.26 -6.95
N GLN A 131 30.68 0.85 -7.42
CA GLN A 131 30.27 1.97 -6.55
C GLN A 131 28.75 2.10 -6.36
N VAL A 132 27.94 1.29 -7.04
CA VAL A 132 26.49 1.22 -6.77
C VAL A 132 26.28 0.23 -5.62
N GLY A 133 26.59 0.68 -4.40
CA GLY A 133 26.31 -0.03 -3.16
C GLY A 133 24.80 -0.13 -2.90
N GLY A 134 24.11 -0.93 -3.70
CA GLY A 134 22.80 -1.50 -3.38
C GLY A 134 22.99 -3.01 -3.20
N PRO A 135 22.11 -3.68 -2.44
CA PRO A 135 22.21 -5.12 -2.29
C PRO A 135 22.13 -5.74 -3.69
N GLY A 136 23.18 -6.45 -4.09
CA GLY A 136 23.14 -7.25 -5.30
C GLY A 136 22.05 -8.33 -5.21
N PRO A 137 21.72 -9.01 -6.32
CA PRO A 137 20.73 -10.09 -6.34
C PRO A 137 20.96 -11.20 -5.29
N GLY A 138 22.16 -11.30 -4.72
CA GLY A 138 22.50 -12.25 -3.64
C GLY A 138 22.49 -11.70 -2.21
N GLN A 139 22.14 -10.43 -1.98
CA GLN A 139 22.06 -9.81 -0.64
C GLN A 139 20.62 -9.52 -0.19
N ALA A 140 19.63 -10.16 -0.82
CA ALA A 140 18.26 -10.16 -0.32
C ALA A 140 18.28 -10.70 1.12
N ARG A 141 18.08 -9.81 2.09
CA ARG A 141 17.99 -10.16 3.50
C ARG A 141 16.93 -11.25 3.65
N GLN A 142 17.26 -12.31 4.37
CA GLN A 142 16.36 -13.39 4.81
C GLN A 142 15.28 -12.91 5.80
N ALA A 143 14.72 -11.72 5.60
CA ALA A 143 13.46 -11.35 6.25
C ALA A 143 12.35 -11.73 5.27
N VAL A 144 11.37 -12.49 5.75
CA VAL A 144 10.14 -12.77 4.99
C VAL A 144 9.61 -11.45 4.44
N ALA A 145 9.46 -11.36 3.11
CA ALA A 145 8.96 -10.17 2.43
C ALA A 145 7.67 -9.69 3.13
N ARG A 146 7.65 -8.43 3.60
CA ARG A 146 6.47 -7.90 4.25
C ARG A 146 5.46 -7.47 3.20
N GLN A 147 4.32 -8.15 3.21
CA GLN A 147 3.18 -7.82 2.39
C GLN A 147 2.13 -7.08 3.22
N TRP A 148 1.66 -5.96 2.70
CA TRP A 148 0.71 -5.10 3.37
C TRP A 148 -0.54 -4.89 2.52
N LEU A 149 -1.68 -4.89 3.19
CA LEU A 149 -2.92 -4.31 2.69
C LEU A 149 -3.16 -2.98 3.42
N ALA A 150 -3.12 -1.88 2.68
CA ALA A 150 -3.51 -0.57 3.15
C ALA A 150 -4.92 -0.25 2.69
N VAL A 151 -5.75 0.23 3.61
CA VAL A 151 -7.13 0.61 3.35
C VAL A 151 -7.37 2.00 3.94
N VAL A 152 -7.98 2.90 3.16
CA VAL A 152 -8.35 4.24 3.62
C VAL A 152 -9.85 4.43 3.52
N TRP A 153 -10.40 4.92 4.61
CA TRP A 153 -11.72 5.53 4.74
C TRP A 153 -11.57 7.02 5.04
N GLU A 154 -12.66 7.77 5.00
CA GLU A 154 -12.63 9.22 5.25
C GLU A 154 -12.01 9.62 6.59
N ALA A 155 -12.19 8.81 7.65
CA ALA A 155 -11.70 9.14 8.99
C ALA A 155 -10.61 8.19 9.53
N LYS A 156 -10.26 7.13 8.80
CA LYS A 156 -9.36 6.06 9.26
C LYS A 156 -8.52 5.54 8.10
N ALA A 157 -7.28 5.16 8.37
CA ALA A 157 -6.51 4.26 7.55
C ALA A 157 -6.16 3.01 8.36
N ALA A 158 -6.22 1.83 7.75
CA ALA A 158 -5.74 0.59 8.33
C ALA A 158 -4.61 0.02 7.46
N PHE A 159 -3.58 -0.51 8.12
CA PHE A 159 -2.43 -1.15 7.49
C PHE A 159 -2.30 -2.54 8.09
N VAL A 160 -2.59 -3.57 7.30
CA VAL A 160 -2.62 -4.97 7.71
C VAL A 160 -1.41 -5.67 7.11
N GLU A 161 -0.54 -6.22 7.94
CA GLU A 161 0.52 -7.12 7.49
C GLU A 161 -0.11 -8.50 7.22
N LEU A 162 -0.13 -8.89 5.93
CA LEU A 162 -0.90 -10.07 5.47
C LEU A 162 -0.36 -11.39 6.03
N ALA A 163 0.95 -11.46 6.28
CA ALA A 163 1.63 -12.64 6.80
C ALA A 163 1.32 -12.93 8.28
N THR A 164 1.03 -11.89 9.07
CA THR A 164 0.85 -11.99 10.53
C THR A 164 -0.58 -11.68 10.95
N GLY A 165 -1.37 -11.04 10.07
CA GLY A 165 -2.68 -10.48 10.39
C GLY A 165 -2.62 -9.23 11.27
N GLN A 166 -1.43 -8.74 11.64
CA GLN A 166 -1.29 -7.57 12.51
C GLN A 166 -1.78 -6.32 11.78
N ALA A 167 -2.70 -5.61 12.42
CA ALA A 167 -3.29 -4.39 11.89
C ALA A 167 -2.91 -3.18 12.74
N ARG A 168 -2.46 -2.10 12.09
CA ARG A 168 -2.30 -0.78 12.70
C ARG A 168 -3.29 0.20 12.09
N GLN A 169 -3.81 1.10 12.92
CA GLN A 169 -4.84 2.05 12.51
C GLN A 169 -4.36 3.48 12.75
N LEU A 170 -4.55 4.35 11.76
CA LEU A 170 -4.32 5.78 11.83
C LEU A 170 -5.66 6.49 11.74
N TRP A 171 -6.00 7.30 12.72
CA TRP A 171 -7.22 8.10 12.67
C TRP A 171 -6.91 9.48 12.13
N ARG A 172 -7.88 10.10 11.45
CA ARG A 172 -7.74 11.51 11.06
C ARG A 172 -7.52 12.42 12.26
N ALA A 173 -7.98 12.02 13.44
CA ALA A 173 -7.74 12.74 14.69
C ALA A 173 -6.25 12.86 15.04
N ASP A 174 -5.43 11.91 14.57
CA ASP A 174 -3.97 11.89 14.77
C ASP A 174 -3.22 12.71 13.71
N LEU A 175 -3.95 13.20 12.69
CA LEU A 175 -3.41 14.05 11.64
C LEU A 175 -3.63 15.53 11.97
N ASP A 176 -2.65 16.35 11.63
CA ASP A 176 -2.76 17.81 11.74
C ASP A 176 -3.94 18.34 10.91
N GLY A 177 -4.77 19.21 11.50
CA GLY A 177 -5.98 19.73 10.84
C GLY A 177 -7.14 18.73 10.69
N LYS A 178 -6.94 17.46 11.06
CA LYS A 178 -7.93 16.39 11.04
C LYS A 178 -8.68 16.22 9.71
N PRO A 179 -8.00 16.27 8.56
CA PRO A 179 -8.67 16.24 7.26
C PRO A 179 -9.29 14.87 6.97
N GLN A 180 -10.23 14.85 6.03
CA GLN A 180 -10.67 13.58 5.45
C GLN A 180 -9.53 12.95 4.64
N MET A 181 -9.32 11.66 4.82
CA MET A 181 -8.36 10.89 4.03
C MET A 181 -9.01 10.42 2.73
N THR A 182 -8.26 10.43 1.63
CA THR A 182 -8.81 10.27 0.28
C THR A 182 -8.15 9.15 -0.50
N CYS A 183 -6.84 8.96 -0.34
CA CYS A 183 -6.09 7.88 -0.98
C CYS A 183 -4.86 7.51 -0.14
N VAL A 184 -4.32 6.31 -0.35
CA VAL A 184 -3.08 5.86 0.28
C VAL A 184 -2.15 5.25 -0.74
N GLU A 185 -0.86 5.40 -0.52
CA GLU A 185 0.20 4.65 -1.20
C GLU A 185 1.27 4.25 -0.19
N MET A 186 2.10 3.28 -0.55
CA MET A 186 3.24 2.86 0.26
C MET A 186 4.50 2.84 -0.60
N MET A 187 5.62 3.22 -0.01
CA MET A 187 6.90 3.18 -0.71
C MET A 187 8.09 3.07 0.25
N ASN A 188 9.23 2.64 -0.29
CA ASN A 188 10.50 2.66 0.41
C ASN A 188 11.23 3.98 0.14
N VAL A 189 11.65 4.66 1.21
CA VAL A 189 12.48 5.87 1.17
C VAL A 189 13.76 5.57 1.95
N HIS A 190 14.89 5.46 1.25
CA HIS A 190 16.21 5.16 1.84
C HIS A 190 16.25 3.93 2.78
N GLY A 191 15.50 2.87 2.44
CA GLY A 191 15.43 1.65 3.25
C GLY A 191 14.41 1.70 4.38
N HIS A 192 13.61 2.75 4.47
CA HIS A 192 12.48 2.86 5.39
C HIS A 192 11.16 2.76 4.63
N THR A 193 10.28 1.86 5.04
CA THR A 193 8.92 1.76 4.50
C THR A 193 8.04 2.86 5.09
N VAL A 194 7.45 3.67 4.23
CA VAL A 194 6.52 4.74 4.62
C VAL A 194 5.16 4.54 3.96
N ALA A 195 4.11 4.97 4.65
CA ALA A 195 2.79 5.17 4.08
C ALA A 195 2.58 6.65 3.75
N LEU A 196 1.95 6.91 2.62
CA LEU A 196 1.58 8.22 2.13
C LEU A 196 0.06 8.30 2.16
N VAL A 197 -0.50 9.26 2.89
CA VAL A 197 -1.96 9.44 3.01
C VAL A 197 -2.32 10.77 2.38
N GLY A 198 -2.99 10.73 1.23
CA GLY A 198 -3.58 11.89 0.58
C GLY A 198 -4.82 12.34 1.33
N CYS A 199 -5.02 13.65 1.41
CA CYS A 199 -6.10 14.24 2.19
C CYS A 199 -6.89 15.29 1.40
N ALA A 200 -8.11 15.56 1.87
CA ALA A 200 -9.02 16.53 1.29
C ALA A 200 -8.54 18.00 1.41
N ASP A 201 -7.60 18.28 2.31
CA ASP A 201 -7.00 19.60 2.51
C ASP A 201 -5.87 19.94 1.52
N GLY A 202 -5.65 19.08 0.52
CA GLY A 202 -4.61 19.29 -0.50
C GLY A 202 -3.19 18.97 -0.04
N ALA A 203 -3.05 18.34 1.13
CA ALA A 203 -1.77 17.86 1.63
C ALA A 203 -1.71 16.33 1.70
N ALA A 204 -0.53 15.77 1.45
CA ALA A 204 -0.24 14.38 1.72
C ALA A 204 0.57 14.26 3.02
N ARG A 205 0.24 13.29 3.86
CA ARG A 205 0.98 13.01 5.10
C ARG A 205 1.80 11.76 4.96
N VAL A 206 3.03 11.83 5.43
CA VAL A 206 3.99 10.73 5.38
C VAL A 206 4.10 10.13 6.76
N ILE A 207 3.82 8.83 6.85
CA ILE A 207 3.78 8.06 8.09
C ILE A 207 4.89 7.01 8.03
N ALA A 208 5.80 7.02 8.99
CA ALA A 208 6.80 5.97 9.12
C ALA A 208 6.11 4.72 9.68
N LEU A 209 6.11 3.60 8.94
CA LEU A 209 5.41 2.39 9.36
C LEU A 209 6.02 1.70 10.61
N PRO A 210 7.35 1.66 10.81
CA PRO A 210 7.92 1.03 12.00
C PRO A 210 7.40 1.64 13.31
N SER A 211 7.40 2.97 13.38
CA SER A 211 6.93 3.73 14.54
C SER A 211 5.44 4.09 14.49
N PHE A 212 4.83 3.98 13.31
CA PHE A 212 3.46 4.40 13.01
C PHE A 212 3.17 5.87 13.38
N ARG A 213 4.13 6.75 13.08
CA ARG A 213 4.03 8.19 13.39
C ARG A 213 4.08 9.04 12.12
N PRO A 214 3.33 10.16 12.06
CA PRO A 214 3.54 11.18 11.05
C PRO A 214 4.95 11.74 11.17
N VAL A 215 5.70 11.72 10.07
CA VAL A 215 7.08 12.24 9.99
C VAL A 215 7.20 13.47 9.10
N SER A 216 6.23 13.71 8.22
CA SER A 216 6.23 14.88 7.36
C SER A 216 4.86 15.17 6.75
N LYS A 217 4.70 16.38 6.24
CA LYS A 217 3.54 16.88 5.51
C LYS A 217 3.99 17.50 4.20
N LEU A 218 3.49 16.98 3.09
CA LEU A 218 3.69 17.50 1.74
C LEU A 218 2.52 18.45 1.43
N ALA A 219 2.76 19.75 1.46
CA ALA A 219 1.73 20.78 1.31
C ALA A 219 2.19 21.90 0.36
N GLY A 220 1.24 22.69 -0.13
CA GLY A 220 1.49 23.81 -1.04
C GLY A 220 1.52 23.44 -2.54
N GLY A 221 1.48 22.14 -2.86
CA GLY A 221 1.38 21.64 -4.23
C GLY A 221 -0.05 21.64 -4.78
N HIS A 222 -1.05 21.49 -3.91
CA HIS A 222 -2.47 21.46 -4.31
C HIS A 222 -3.32 22.45 -3.49
N ARG A 223 -4.35 22.99 -4.13
CA ARG A 223 -5.39 23.86 -3.55
C ARG A 223 -6.71 23.12 -3.30
N GLY A 224 -6.79 21.85 -3.69
CA GLY A 224 -7.94 20.98 -3.49
C GLY A 224 -7.52 19.57 -3.08
N SER A 225 -8.52 18.74 -2.81
CA SER A 225 -8.34 17.35 -2.37
C SER A 225 -7.35 16.57 -3.24
N ILE A 226 -6.41 15.86 -2.62
CA ILE A 226 -5.56 14.90 -3.33
C ILE A 226 -6.43 13.69 -3.69
N LEU A 227 -6.50 13.35 -4.97
CA LEU A 227 -7.36 12.28 -5.49
C LEU A 227 -6.59 11.00 -5.82
N CYS A 228 -5.32 11.14 -6.20
CA CYS A 228 -4.47 10.01 -6.55
C CYS A 228 -3.01 10.33 -6.24
N MET A 229 -2.22 9.27 -6.05
CA MET A 229 -0.80 9.34 -5.82
C MET A 229 -0.11 8.20 -6.57
N LEU A 230 1.14 8.43 -6.98
CA LEU A 230 1.95 7.45 -7.68
C LEU A 230 3.39 7.54 -7.15
N PRO A 231 3.86 6.55 -6.37
CA PRO A 231 5.26 6.45 -6.00
C PRO A 231 6.12 6.26 -7.26
N LEU A 232 7.17 7.06 -7.35
CA LEU A 232 8.14 7.01 -8.44
C LEU A 232 9.49 6.48 -7.93
N PRO A 233 10.38 6.02 -8.83
CA PRO A 233 11.76 5.73 -8.47
C PRO A 233 12.46 6.95 -7.84
N ASP A 234 13.53 6.67 -7.08
CA ASP A 234 14.39 7.67 -6.44
C ASP A 234 13.71 8.50 -5.34
N ALA A 235 12.82 7.87 -4.57
CA ALA A 235 12.10 8.52 -3.46
C ALA A 235 11.29 9.75 -3.91
N ARG A 236 10.71 9.70 -5.11
CA ARG A 236 9.81 10.73 -5.63
C ARG A 236 8.36 10.28 -5.56
N LEU A 237 7.46 11.24 -5.47
CA LEU A 237 6.03 11.00 -5.44
C LEU A 237 5.33 11.95 -6.40
N LEU A 238 4.47 11.45 -7.27
CA LEU A 238 3.54 12.26 -8.04
C LEU A 238 2.17 12.25 -7.34
N THR A 239 1.56 13.40 -7.16
CA THR A 239 0.20 13.53 -6.62
C THR A 239 -0.69 14.27 -7.61
N GLY A 240 -1.95 13.88 -7.71
CA GLY A 240 -2.96 14.54 -8.53
C GLY A 240 -4.11 15.06 -7.68
N GLY A 241 -4.47 16.33 -7.90
CA GLY A 241 -5.47 17.04 -7.11
C GLY A 241 -6.80 17.26 -7.83
N ALA A 242 -7.86 17.49 -7.05
CA ALA A 242 -9.16 17.95 -7.55
C ALA A 242 -9.12 19.36 -8.14
N ASP A 243 -8.01 20.09 -7.94
CA ASP A 243 -7.71 21.36 -8.58
C ASP A 243 -7.22 21.22 -10.03
N GLY A 244 -7.13 19.98 -10.54
CA GLY A 244 -6.70 19.67 -11.91
C GLY A 244 -5.18 19.72 -12.11
N SER A 245 -4.40 19.87 -11.04
CA SER A 245 -2.94 19.94 -11.08
C SER A 245 -2.27 18.62 -10.68
N LEU A 246 -1.02 18.46 -11.12
CA LEU A 246 -0.11 17.44 -10.62
C LEU A 246 1.02 18.11 -9.84
N ALA A 247 1.42 17.53 -8.71
CA ALA A 247 2.60 17.97 -7.95
C ALA A 247 3.60 16.82 -7.84
N LEU A 248 4.87 17.10 -8.14
CA LEU A 248 5.98 16.17 -8.00
C LEU A 248 6.78 16.52 -6.75
N TRP A 249 6.94 15.56 -5.86
CA TRP A 249 7.62 15.70 -4.58
C TRP A 249 8.91 14.90 -4.59
N ASP A 250 9.95 15.48 -3.98
CA ASP A 250 11.19 14.80 -3.67
C ASP A 250 11.24 14.49 -2.17
N LEU A 251 11.23 13.21 -1.82
CA LEU A 251 11.26 12.71 -0.45
C LEU A 251 12.68 12.26 -0.05
N SER A 252 13.68 12.47 -0.91
CA SER A 252 15.05 12.01 -0.67
C SER A 252 15.73 12.70 0.52
N MET A 253 15.22 13.84 0.97
CA MET A 253 15.75 14.55 2.14
C MET A 253 15.02 14.20 3.44
N MET A 254 13.92 13.42 3.40
CA MET A 254 13.02 13.28 4.55
C MET A 254 13.44 12.24 5.59
N LEU A 255 14.23 11.24 5.21
CA LEU A 255 14.70 10.20 6.11
C LEU A 255 16.19 9.97 5.87
N ALA A 256 17.00 10.05 6.93
CA ALA A 256 18.42 9.76 6.85
C ALA A 256 18.63 8.32 6.37
N ARG A 257 19.65 8.13 5.53
CA ARG A 257 20.10 6.78 5.16
C ARG A 257 20.57 6.06 6.43
N PRO A 258 20.15 4.80 6.65
CA PRO A 258 20.72 4.00 7.72
C PRO A 258 22.25 3.99 7.60
N GLY A 259 22.95 4.47 8.64
CA GLY A 259 24.42 4.48 8.70
C GLY A 259 25.13 5.71 8.12
N ALA A 260 24.44 6.83 7.86
CA ALA A 260 25.09 8.07 7.41
C ALA A 260 25.81 8.89 8.50
N ASP A 261 25.69 8.49 9.77
CA ASP A 261 26.33 9.13 10.93
C ASP A 261 27.48 8.28 11.52
N ALA A 262 28.30 7.64 10.67
CA ALA A 262 29.48 6.88 11.09
C ALA A 262 30.74 7.35 10.35
#